data_AF-A0A9E2GI13-F1
#
_entry.id   AF-A0A9E2GI13-F1
#
_cell.length_a   1.000
_cell.length_b   1.000
_cell.length_c   1.000
_cell.angle_alpha   90.00
_cell.angle_beta   90.00
_cell.angle_gamma   90.00
#
_symmetry.space_group_name_H-M   'P 1'
#
loop_
_entity.id
_entity.type
_entity.pdbx_description
1 polymer ?
#
loop_
_entity_poly.entity_id
_entity_poly.type
_entity_poly.pdbx_seq_one_letter_code
_entity_poly.pdbx_strand_id
1 'polypeptide(L)' 'MKRLFVVMMTALFLSGCGVAARESGYYEHNTLYKNWEHLKFSMCGYNKVDQKEAMLSKEQGWWGLTVERSDK' A
#
# COMPACT_ATOMS: atom_id res chain seq x y z
N MET A 1 -31.65 -14.56 -3.56
CA MET A 1 -31.51 -13.17 -3.06
C MET A 1 -30.20 -12.95 -2.29
N LYS A 2 -30.03 -13.48 -1.06
CA LYS A 2 -28.82 -13.24 -0.22
C LYS A 2 -27.46 -13.62 -0.84
N ARG A 3 -27.40 -14.66 -1.68
CA ARG A 3 -26.17 -15.06 -2.40
C ARG A 3 -25.70 -14.02 -3.43
N LEU A 4 -26.63 -13.33 -4.10
CA LEU A 4 -26.30 -12.33 -5.10
C LEU A 4 -25.66 -11.09 -4.45
N PHE A 5 -26.18 -10.71 -3.28
CA PHE A 5 -25.64 -9.61 -2.49
C PHE A 5 -24.21 -9.89 -2.02
N VAL A 6 -23.93 -11.12 -1.56
CA VAL A 6 -22.57 -11.53 -1.17
C VAL A 6 -21.61 -11.45 -2.35
N VAL A 7 -21.99 -12.00 -3.52
CA VAL A 7 -21.14 -11.94 -4.73
C VAL A 7 -20.87 -10.49 -5.15
N MET A 8 -21.89 -9.63 -5.09
CA MET A 8 -21.75 -8.22 -5.44
C MET A 8 -20.84 -7.46 -4.47
N MET A 9 -20.96 -7.71 -3.15
CA MET A 9 -20.05 -7.14 -2.14
C MET A 9 -18.61 -7.59 -2.36
N THR A 10 -18.39 -8.88 -2.62
CA THR A 10 -17.04 -9.40 -2.86
C THR A 10 -16.43 -8.81 -4.13
N ALA A 11 -17.21 -8.67 -5.20
CA ALA A 11 -16.74 -8.05 -6.44
C ALA A 11 -16.32 -6.58 -6.24
N LEU A 12 -17.12 -5.80 -5.52
CA LEU A 12 -16.79 -4.41 -5.18
C LEU A 12 -15.53 -4.32 -4.30
N PHE A 13 -15.41 -5.19 -3.30
CA PHE A 13 -14.24 -5.24 -2.42
C PHE A 13 -12.95 -5.55 -3.18
N LEU A 14 -12.98 -6.55 -4.08
CA LEU A 14 -11.82 -6.92 -4.90
C LEU A 14 -11.47 -5.84 -5.94
N SER A 15 -12.47 -5.15 -6.50
CA SER A 15 -12.24 -4.06 -7.46
C SER A 15 -11.52 -2.86 -6.84
N GLY A 16 -11.76 -2.56 -5.56
CA GLY A 16 -11.06 -1.51 -4.82
C GLY A 16 -9.59 -1.87 -4.53
N CYS A 17 -9.31 -3.13 -4.19
CA CYS A 17 -7.94 -3.60 -3.97
C CYS A 17 -7.08 -3.55 -5.24
N GLY A 18 -7.67 -3.81 -6.41
CA GLY A 18 -6.94 -3.76 -7.69
C GLY A 18 -6.47 -2.35 -8.09
N VAL A 19 -7.25 -1.32 -7.78
CA VAL A 19 -6.88 0.08 -8.05
C VAL A 19 -5.71 0.51 -7.17
N ALA A 20 -5.79 0.25 -5.86
CA ALA A 20 -4.72 0.56 -4.91
C ALA A 20 -3.42 -0.21 -5.21
N ALA A 21 -3.54 -1.48 -5.65
CA ALA A 21 -2.40 -2.27 -6.10
C ALA A 21 -1.76 -1.69 -7.37
N ARG A 22 -2.56 -1.19 -8.32
CA ARG A 22 -2.02 -0.56 -9.53
C ARG A 22 -1.33 0.78 -9.25
N GLU A 23 -1.92 1.64 -8.42
CA GLU A 23 -1.34 2.95 -8.10
C GLU A 23 -0.08 2.87 -7.22
N SER A 24 0.03 1.84 -6.38
CA SER A 24 1.22 1.62 -5.54
C SER A 24 2.41 1.01 -6.30
N GLY A 25 2.25 0.70 -7.59
CA GLY A 25 3.26 -0.06 -8.36
C GLY A 25 3.38 -1.52 -7.93
N TYR A 26 2.43 -2.05 -7.14
CA TYR A 26 2.49 -3.42 -6.62
C TYR A 26 2.64 -4.47 -7.72
N TYR A 27 1.94 -4.29 -8.85
CA TYR A 27 2.03 -5.21 -9.99
C TYR A 27 3.34 -5.12 -10.79
N GLU A 28 4.12 -4.05 -10.60
CA GLU A 28 5.40 -3.85 -11.30
C GLU A 28 6.57 -4.52 -10.57
N HIS A 29 6.32 -5.06 -9.38
CA HIS A 29 7.32 -5.70 -8.53
C HIS A 29 6.93 -7.15 -8.22
N ASN A 30 7.92 -8.05 -8.26
CA ASN A 30 7.71 -9.48 -8.00
C ASN A 30 7.43 -9.80 -6.53
N THR A 31 7.64 -8.84 -5.62
CA THR A 31 7.47 -9.01 -4.18
C THR A 31 6.57 -7.91 -3.63
N LEU A 32 5.89 -8.21 -2.52
CA LEU A 32 5.03 -7.23 -1.82
C LEU A 32 5.86 -6.13 -1.15
N TYR A 33 7.00 -6.53 -0.58
CA TYR A 33 7.97 -5.63 0.03
C TYR A 33 9.35 -5.90 -0.58
N LYS A 34 10.18 -4.87 -0.63
CA LYS A 34 11.52 -4.95 -1.20
C LYS A 34 12.50 -5.66 -0.26
N ASN A 35 12.33 -5.42 1.04
CA ASN A 35 13.12 -6.01 2.10
C ASN A 35 12.35 -5.93 3.43
N TRP A 36 12.96 -6.42 4.50
CA TRP A 36 12.39 -6.42 5.85
C TRP A 36 12.17 -5.01 6.42
N GLU A 37 13.01 -4.05 6.07
CA GLU A 37 12.83 -2.65 6.50
C GLU A 37 11.62 -2.01 5.81
N HIS A 38 11.39 -2.31 4.53
CA HIS A 38 10.18 -1.90 3.80
C HIS A 38 8.93 -2.47 4.48
N LEU A 39 8.92 -3.76 4.82
CA LEU A 39 7.82 -4.39 5.58
C LEU A 39 7.58 -3.66 6.91
N LYS A 40 8.63 -3.46 7.71
CA LYS A 40 8.56 -2.85 9.03
C LYS A 40 8.02 -1.42 8.96
N PHE A 41 8.47 -0.66 7.97
CA PHE A 41 7.97 0.67 7.67
C PHE A 41 6.48 0.66 7.31
N SER A 42 6.06 -0.22 6.39
CA SER A 42 4.65 -0.34 5.98
C SER A 42 3.73 -0.82 7.09
N MET A 43 4.22 -1.61 8.05
CA MET A 43 3.41 -2.09 9.18
C MET A 43 3.28 -1.07 10.31
N CYS A 44 4.37 -0.38 10.68
CA CYS A 44 4.40 0.43 11.90
C CYS A 44 5.06 1.82 11.74
N GLY A 45 5.90 2.01 10.72
CA GLY A 45 6.68 3.26 10.53
C GLY A 45 5.89 4.39 9.85
N TYR A 46 4.94 4.05 8.98
CA TYR A 46 4.23 5.03 8.14
C TYR A 46 3.46 6.11 8.93
N ASN A 47 3.05 5.84 10.18
CA ASN A 47 2.31 6.80 11.02
C ASN A 47 3.19 7.89 11.62
N LYS A 48 4.50 7.66 11.73
CA LYS A 48 5.47 8.62 12.30
C LYS A 48 6.71 8.68 11.41
N VAL A 49 6.49 9.13 10.17
CA VAL A 49 7.59 9.30 9.21
C VAL A 49 8.52 10.41 9.69
N ASP A 50 9.73 10.01 10.07
CA ASP A 50 10.88 10.91 10.24
C ASP A 50 11.58 11.14 8.89
N GLN A 51 12.30 12.26 8.75
CA GLN A 51 13.03 12.58 7.51
C GLN A 51 14.01 11.47 7.12
N LYS A 52 14.61 10.79 8.11
CA LYS A 52 15.53 9.67 7.88
C LYS A 52 14.84 8.48 7.19
N GLU A 53 13.60 8.17 7.55
CA GLU A 53 12.85 7.05 6.95
C GLU A 53 12.37 7.39 5.53
N ALA A 54 12.03 8.66 5.29
CA ALA A 54 11.74 9.14 3.93
C ALA A 54 12.97 9.05 3.00
N MET A 55 14.16 9.39 3.51
CA MET A 55 15.42 9.23 2.77
C MET A 55 15.73 7.76 2.51
N LEU A 56 15.61 6.89 3.53
CA LEU A 56 15.81 5.44 3.39
C LEU A 56 14.85 4.82 2.38
N SER A 57 13.58 5.19 2.41
CA SER A 57 12.58 4.72 1.43
C SER A 57 12.99 5.08 -0.01
N LYS A 58 13.53 6.29 -0.21
CA LYS A 58 14.01 6.74 -1.51
C LYS A 58 15.30 6.05 -1.94
N GLU A 59 16.30 5.96 -1.07
CA GLU A 59 17.58 5.30 -1.34
C GLU A 59 17.40 3.81 -1.63
N GLN A 60 16.55 3.16 -0.84
CA GLN A 60 16.25 1.75 -1.03
C GLN A 60 15.21 1.52 -2.11
N GLY A 61 14.62 2.57 -2.71
CA GLY A 61 13.65 2.47 -3.80
C GLY A 61 12.45 1.60 -3.43
N TRP A 62 11.80 1.90 -2.30
CA TRP A 62 10.54 1.29 -1.90
C TRP A 62 9.39 1.86 -2.72
N TRP A 63 8.49 0.98 -3.18
CA TRP A 63 7.28 1.36 -3.89
C TRP A 63 6.11 1.52 -2.91
N GLY A 64 5.17 2.40 -3.24
CA GLY A 64 4.01 2.66 -2.40
C GLY A 64 3.27 3.92 -2.81
N LEU A 65 2.10 4.14 -2.21
CA LEU A 65 1.33 5.35 -2.42
C LEU A 65 1.97 6.50 -1.65
N THR A 66 2.26 7.61 -2.33
CA THR A 66 2.60 8.87 -1.66
C THR A 66 1.34 9.41 -1.00
N VAL A 67 1.26 9.27 0.32
CA VAL A 67 0.20 9.90 1.11
C VAL A 67 0.70 11.29 1.47
N GLU A 68 0.14 12.34 0.85
CA GLU A 68 0.30 13.68 1.40
C GLU A 68 -0.30 13.68 2.81
N ARG A 69 0.50 14.07 3.80
CA ARG A 69 0.02 14.26 5.17
C ARG A 69 -1.04 15.36 5.12
N SER A 70 -2.32 14.98 5.10
CA SER A 70 -3.41 15.89 5.41
C SER A 70 -3.36 16.17 6.90
N ASP A 71 -2.65 17.23 7.30
CA ASP A 71 -2.75 17.81 8.63
C ASP A 71 -4.20 18.28 8.84
N LYS A 72 -5.04 17.44 9.46
CA LYS A 72 -6.34 17.81 10.03
C LYS A 72 -6.40 17.33 11.48
#